data_AF-A0A533HRK8-F1
#
_entry.id   AF-A0A533HRK8-F1
#
_cell.length_a   1.000
_cell.length_b   1.000
_cell.length_c   1.000
_cell.angle_alpha   90.00
_cell.angle_beta   90.00
_cell.angle_gamma   90.00
#
_symmetry.space_group_name_H-M   'P 1'
#
loop_
_entity.id
_entity.type
_entity.pdbx_description
1 polymer ?
#
loop_
_entity_poly.entity_id
_entity_poly.type
_entity_poly.pdbx_seq_one_letter_code
_entity_poly.pdbx_strand_id
1 'polypeptide(L)'
;MEVQKIELVVGDIKGNREIAYALLTAIQPYFVNQNVIEEEGKLTIESLLTDEYYSWDKLTTMIEEEKLRHLINVGQLFNSLKDSIYTYELSP
;
A
#
# COMPACT_ATOMS: atom_id res chain seq x y z
N MET A 1 0.72 16.21 6.07
CA MET A 1 0.69 14.78 5.72
C MET A 1 -0.46 14.58 4.77
N GLU A 2 -0.17 14.19 3.54
CA GLU A 2 -1.22 13.80 2.59
C GLU A 2 -1.73 12.43 2.98
N VAL A 3 -3.04 12.31 3.18
CA VAL A 3 -3.68 11.01 3.37
C VAL A 3 -3.92 10.46 1.97
N GLN A 4 -3.24 9.39 1.60
CA GLN A 4 -3.55 8.68 0.36
C GLN A 4 -4.85 7.91 0.58
N LYS A 5 -5.87 8.25 -0.23
CA LYS A 5 -7.20 7.64 -0.17
C LYS A 5 -7.57 7.08 -1.54
N ILE A 6 -8.17 5.89 -1.53
CA ILE A 6 -8.77 5.26 -2.70
C ILE A 6 -10.25 5.04 -2.40
N GLU A 7 -11.10 5.46 -3.33
CA GLU A 7 -12.55 5.22 -3.26
C GLU A 7 -12.95 4.15 -4.26
N LEU A 8 -13.74 3.18 -3.81
CA LEU A 8 -14.29 2.10 -4.62
C LEU A 8 -15.81 2.05 -4.46
N VAL A 9 -16.51 1.62 -5.50
CA VAL A 9 -17.94 1.33 -5.41
C VAL A 9 -18.11 -0.09 -4.88
N VAL A 10 -18.88 -0.28 -3.81
CA VAL A 10 -19.05 -1.59 -3.16
C VAL A 10 -19.62 -2.63 -4.12
N GLY A 11 -20.46 -2.21 -5.07
CA GLY A 11 -21.02 -3.06 -6.12
C GLY A 11 -19.99 -3.67 -7.07
N ASP A 12 -18.80 -3.07 -7.19
CA ASP A 12 -17.72 -3.57 -8.06
C ASP A 12 -16.86 -4.63 -7.35
N ILE A 13 -17.00 -4.78 -6.04
CA ILE A 13 -16.24 -5.76 -5.24
C ILE A 13 -16.83 -7.15 -5.48
N LYS A 14 -16.11 -7.95 -6.25
CA LYS A 14 -16.44 -9.35 -6.50
C LYS A 14 -15.93 -10.22 -5.34
N GLY A 15 -16.79 -11.03 -4.74
CA GLY A 15 -16.41 -12.01 -3.71
C GLY A 15 -16.88 -11.65 -2.30
N ASN A 16 -16.23 -12.23 -1.29
CA ASN A 16 -16.61 -12.03 0.11
C ASN A 16 -15.98 -10.75 0.67
N ARG A 17 -16.82 -9.73 0.92
CA ARG A 17 -16.42 -8.41 1.43
C ARG A 17 -15.82 -8.46 2.83
N GLU A 18 -16.37 -9.28 3.71
CA GLU A 18 -15.88 -9.41 5.09
C GLU A 18 -14.44 -9.91 5.12
N ILE A 19 -14.13 -10.92 4.29
CA ILE A 19 -12.77 -11.44 4.15
C ILE A 19 -11.85 -10.38 3.55
N ALA A 20 -12.29 -9.69 2.49
CA ALA A 20 -11.49 -8.64 1.85
C ALA A 20 -11.12 -7.53 2.84
N TYR A 21 -12.06 -7.06 3.65
CA TYR A 21 -11.81 -5.99 4.61
C TYR A 21 -10.89 -6.44 5.74
N ALA A 22 -11.06 -7.67 6.23
CA ALA A 22 -10.16 -8.26 7.21
C ALA A 22 -8.72 -8.35 6.67
N LEU A 23 -8.56 -8.71 5.40
CA LEU A 23 -7.25 -8.78 4.76
C LEU A 23 -6.61 -7.40 4.55
N LEU A 24 -7.40 -6.39 4.15
CA LEU A 24 -6.92 -5.01 3.91
C LEU A 24 -6.52 -4.30 5.21
N THR A 25 -7.17 -4.62 6.33
CA THR A 25 -6.87 -4.03 7.65
C THR A 25 -5.83 -4.80 8.46
N ALA A 26 -5.44 -6.00 8.01
CA ALA A 26 -4.39 -6.78 8.65
C ALA A 26 -3.01 -6.11 8.48
N ILE A 27 -2.22 -6.10 9.54
CA ILE A 27 -0.85 -5.58 9.50
C ILE A 27 0.00 -6.53 8.63
N GLN A 28 0.61 -5.98 7.59
CA GLN A 28 1.47 -6.72 6.65
C GLN A 28 2.85 -6.05 6.53
N PRO A 29 3.96 -6.80 6.63
CA PRO A 29 5.31 -6.21 6.65
C PRO A 29 5.71 -5.39 5.42
N TYR A 30 5.09 -5.65 4.26
CA TYR A 30 5.46 -5.06 2.98
C TYR A 30 4.48 -3.98 2.48
N PHE A 31 3.43 -3.69 3.26
CA PHE A 31 2.41 -2.72 2.91
C PHE A 31 2.26 -1.70 4.03
N VAL A 32 1.83 -0.49 3.66
CA VAL A 32 1.39 0.49 4.63
C VAL A 32 0.11 0.00 5.30
N ASN A 33 -0.05 0.27 6.59
CA ASN A 33 -1.28 -0.05 7.29
C ASN A 33 -2.44 0.74 6.67
N GLN A 34 -3.60 0.11 6.56
CA GLN A 34 -4.77 0.73 5.97
C GLN A 34 -5.95 0.75 6.93
N ASN A 35 -6.76 1.79 6.79
CA ASN A 35 -8.08 1.89 7.37
C ASN A 35 -9.13 1.74 6.27
N VAL A 36 -10.19 0.99 6.53
CA VAL A 36 -11.25 0.70 5.56
C VAL A 36 -12.58 1.18 6.13
N ILE A 37 -13.26 2.06 5.40
CA ILE A 37 -14.52 2.70 5.79
C ILE A 37 -15.56 2.42 4.70
N GLU A 38 -16.67 1.76 5.03
CA GLU A 38 -17.80 1.58 4.12
C GLU A 38 -18.95 2.53 4.51
N GLU A 39 -19.30 3.46 3.63
CA GLU A 39 -20.39 4.42 3.81
C GLU A 39 -21.16 4.61 2.50
N GLU A 40 -22.50 4.60 2.57
CA GLU A 40 -23.39 4.90 1.43
C GLU A 40 -23.11 4.09 0.15
N GLY A 41 -22.65 2.84 0.27
CA GLY A 41 -22.32 1.98 -0.88
C GLY A 41 -20.97 2.30 -1.54
N LYS A 42 -20.14 3.10 -0.89
CA LYS A 42 -18.74 3.35 -1.23
C LYS A 42 -17.82 2.76 -0.17
N LEU A 43 -16.67 2.29 -0.62
CA LEU A 43 -15.57 1.84 0.23
C LEU A 43 -14.41 2.83 0.08
N THR A 44 -14.02 3.44 1.19
CA THR A 44 -12.85 4.31 1.28
C THR A 44 -11.72 3.56 1.97
N ILE A 45 -10.58 3.48 1.29
CA ILE A 45 -9.35 2.88 1.82
C ILE A 45 -8.36 4.01 2.08
N GLU A 46 -7.94 4.18 3.32
CA GLU A 46 -7.02 5.24 3.75
C GLU A 46 -5.68 4.64 4.18
N SER A 47 -4.60 5.14 3.61
CA SER A 47 -3.25 4.74 4.03
C SER A 47 -2.82 5.49 5.28
N LEU A 48 -2.42 4.75 6.31
CA LEU A 48 -1.96 5.28 7.59
C LEU A 48 -0.44 5.48 7.54
N LEU A 49 -0.01 6.63 7.03
CA LEU A 49 1.40 6.99 6.93
C LEU A 49 1.93 7.51 8.27
N THR A 50 3.13 7.07 8.66
CA THR A 50 3.85 7.56 9.84
C THR A 50 5.03 8.45 9.44
N ASP A 51 5.57 9.21 10.40
CA ASP A 51 6.75 10.07 10.17
C ASP A 51 8.03 9.27 9.84
N GLU A 52 8.01 7.95 10.01
CA GLU A 52 9.12 7.05 9.64
C GLU A 52 9.18 6.80 8.13
N TYR A 53 8.07 7.02 7.42
CA TYR A 53 8.01 6.85 5.97
C TYR A 53 8.52 8.09 5.24
N TYR A 54 9.00 7.88 4.02
CA TYR A 54 9.40 8.97 3.15
C TYR A 54 8.86 8.78 1.73
N SER A 55 8.61 9.89 1.05
CA SER A 55 8.10 9.90 -0.33
C SER A 55 9.19 9.57 -1.34
N TRP A 56 8.78 9.18 -2.55
CA TRP A 56 9.69 8.97 -3.66
C TRP A 56 10.60 10.19 -3.92
N ASP A 57 10.09 11.41 -3.75
CA ASP A 57 10.89 12.63 -3.90
C ASP A 57 12.13 12.65 -2.99
N LYS A 58 12.01 12.21 -1.73
CA LYS A 58 13.16 12.15 -0.83
C LYS A 58 14.23 11.21 -1.37
N LEU A 59 13.84 10.05 -1.92
CA LEU A 59 14.77 9.10 -2.55
C LEU A 59 15.54 9.76 -3.71
N THR A 60 14.88 10.59 -4.52
CA THR A 60 15.53 11.25 -5.66
C THR A 60 16.66 12.20 -5.24
N THR A 61 16.56 12.79 -4.05
CA THR A 61 17.55 13.72 -3.47
C THR A 61 18.72 13.04 -2.77
N MET A 62 18.67 11.72 -2.55
CA MET A 62 19.75 10.98 -1.91
C MET A 62 20.99 10.86 -2.81
N ILE A 63 22.15 10.66 -2.17
CA ILE A 63 23.39 10.31 -2.89
C ILE A 63 23.22 8.99 -3.65
N GLU A 64 24.04 8.80 -4.68
CA GLU A 64 23.91 7.67 -5.60
C GLU A 64 23.95 6.31 -4.90
N GLU A 65 24.86 6.11 -3.96
CA GLU A 65 24.99 4.85 -3.21
C GLU A 65 23.71 4.51 -2.43
N GLU A 66 23.15 5.48 -1.71
CA GLU A 66 21.92 5.33 -0.95
C GLU A 66 20.72 5.08 -1.85
N LYS A 67 20.65 5.80 -2.97
CA LYS A 67 19.61 5.60 -3.98
C LYS A 67 19.64 4.18 -4.55
N LEU A 68 20.82 3.70 -4.93
CA LEU A 68 21.01 2.33 -5.44
C LEU A 68 20.63 1.29 -4.39
N ARG A 69 21.05 1.48 -3.12
CA ARG A 69 20.70 0.61 -2.00
C ARG A 69 19.18 0.46 -1.86
N HIS A 70 18.45 1.57 -1.90
CA HIS A 70 16.99 1.55 -1.80
C HIS A 70 16.31 0.92 -3.03
N LEU A 71 16.78 1.19 -4.25
CA LEU A 71 16.24 0.57 -5.46
C LEU A 71 16.46 -0.95 -5.49
N ILE A 72 17.61 -1.43 -5.01
CA ILE A 72 17.88 -2.87 -4.85
C ILE A 72 16.89 -3.49 -3.86
N ASN A 73 16.62 -2.82 -2.73
CA ASN A 73 15.64 -3.31 -1.75
C ASN A 73 14.22 -3.38 -2.34
N VAL A 74 13.82 -2.40 -3.15
CA VAL A 74 12.53 -2.45 -3.88
C VAL A 74 12.48 -3.66 -4.81
N GLY A 75 13.58 -3.97 -5.52
CA GLY A 75 13.68 -5.14 -6.38
C GLY A 75 13.48 -6.48 -5.64
N GLN A 76 13.76 -6.52 -4.34
CA GLN A 76 13.56 -7.73 -3.53
C GLN A 76 12.09 -7.97 -3.16
N LEU A 77 11.23 -6.93 -3.19
CA LEU A 77 9.80 -7.04 -2.84
C LEU A 77 9.07 -8.07 -3.71
N PHE A 78 9.43 -8.17 -4.99
CA PHE A 78 8.81 -9.13 -5.91
C PHE A 78 8.87 -10.57 -5.37
N ASN A 79 10.03 -10.98 -4.85
CA ASN A 79 10.20 -12.34 -4.35
C ASN A 79 9.35 -12.61 -3.11
N SER A 80 9.13 -11.61 -2.28
CA SER A 80 8.30 -11.72 -1.08
C SER A 80 6.80 -11.65 -1.39
N LEU A 81 6.40 -10.92 -2.43
CA LEU A 81 4.99 -10.65 -2.73
C LEU A 81 4.38 -11.58 -3.78
N LYS A 82 5.19 -12.20 -4.65
CA LYS A 82 4.72 -13.05 -5.77
C LYS A 82 3.80 -14.20 -5.36
N ASP A 83 4.04 -14.78 -4.17
CA ASP A 83 3.27 -15.91 -3.64
C ASP A 83 2.28 -15.48 -2.54
N SER A 84 2.15 -14.17 -2.32
CA SER A 84 1.23 -13.62 -1.33
C SER A 84 -0.19 -13.52 -1.90
N ILE A 85 -1.18 -13.46 -1.01
CA ILE A 85 -2.58 -13.19 -1.37
C ILE A 85 -2.83 -11.73 -1.77
N TYR A 86 -1.83 -10.87 -1.61
CA TYR A 86 -1.92 -9.43 -1.87
C TYR A 86 -1.37 -9.11 -3.26
N THR A 87 -2.01 -8.16 -3.92
CA THR A 87 -1.54 -7.56 -5.15
C THR A 87 -1.01 -6.16 -4.87
N TYR A 88 -0.10 -5.67 -5.71
CA TYR A 88 0.45 -4.34 -5.58
C TYR A 88 0.68 -3.71 -6.96
N GLU A 89 0.69 -2.38 -6.99
CA GLU A 89 1.18 -1.58 -8.10
C GLU A 89 2.48 -0.92 -7.66
N LEU A 90 3.50 -0.91 -8.53
CA LEU A 90 4.78 -0.28 -8.25
C LEU A 90 4.97 0.91 -9.19
N SER A 91 4.69 2.10 -8.68
CA SER A 91 4.92 3.37 -9.34
C SER A 91 5.58 4.37 -8.38
N PRO A 92 6.32 5.37 -8.90
CA PRO A 92 6.69 6.56 -8.13
C PRO A 92 5.49 7.29 -7.52
#